data_AF-A0A2T4S5S7-F1
#
_entry.id   AF-A0A2T4S5S7-F1
#
_cell.length_a   1.000
_cell.length_b   1.000
_cell.length_c   1.000
_cell.angle_alpha   90.00
_cell.angle_beta   90.00
_cell.angle_gamma   90.00
#
_symmetry.space_group_name_H-M   'P 1'
#
loop_
_entity.id
_entity.type
_entity.pdbx_description
1 polymer ?
#
loop_
_entity_poly.entity_id
_entity_poly.type
_entity_poly.pdbx_seq_one_letter_code
_entity_poly.pdbx_strand_id
1 'polypeptide(L)'
;MTKSGYIGSYTKKEGKGIYRFVLDEDKAAVTEVATAYEIEASTFIARHNQFLYAITKEGERCGVASFRVENDGTLTLLNKCLDSVEGTGCYISVSEDGNYLFEAVYG
;
A
#
# COMPACT_ATOMS: atom_id res chain seq x y z
N MET A 1 19.02 -8.92 -13.77
CA MET A 1 18.22 -7.68 -13.89
C MET A 1 17.68 -7.32 -12.51
N THR A 2 17.54 -6.02 -12.18
CA THR A 2 16.91 -5.59 -10.92
C THR A 2 15.47 -5.09 -11.15
N LYS A 3 14.58 -5.43 -10.22
CA LYS A 3 13.18 -4.96 -10.19
C LYS A 3 12.86 -4.41 -8.80
N SER A 4 11.96 -3.44 -8.73
CA SER A 4 11.48 -2.91 -7.44
C SER A 4 9.97 -3.08 -7.30
N GLY A 5 9.54 -3.30 -6.07
CA GLY A 5 8.13 -3.46 -5.74
C GLY A 5 7.81 -2.98 -4.32
N TYR A 6 6.54 -3.14 -3.95
CA TYR A 6 6.03 -2.73 -2.65
C TYR A 6 5.37 -3.89 -1.93
N ILE A 7 5.42 -3.87 -0.60
CA ILE A 7 4.82 -4.85 0.28
C ILE A 7 3.96 -4.10 1.30
N GLY A 8 2.69 -4.45 1.38
CA GLY A 8 1.82 -4.05 2.47
C GLY A 8 2.02 -4.95 3.69
N SER A 9 1.79 -4.44 4.91
CA SER A 9 1.94 -5.23 6.13
C SER A 9 0.84 -4.97 7.15
N TYR A 10 0.64 -5.94 8.04
CA TYR A 10 0.02 -5.66 9.34
C TYR A 10 0.97 -4.80 10.17
N THR A 11 0.41 -3.87 10.96
CA THR A 11 1.18 -2.97 11.85
C THR A 11 0.91 -3.21 13.34
N LYS A 12 0.27 -4.34 13.69
CA LYS A 12 -0.06 -4.69 15.08
C LYS A 12 1.16 -5.05 15.94
N LYS A 13 2.32 -5.26 15.32
CA LYS A 13 3.60 -5.59 15.98
C LYS A 13 4.69 -4.68 15.41
N GLU A 14 5.75 -5.25 14.84
CA GLU A 14 6.90 -4.51 14.32
C GLU A 14 6.69 -3.97 12.90
N GLY A 15 5.58 -4.33 12.24
CA GLY A 15 5.27 -3.84 10.91
C GLY A 15 5.02 -2.33 10.94
N LYS A 16 5.72 -1.60 10.08
CA LYS A 16 5.67 -0.15 9.99
C LYS A 16 4.64 0.37 8.99
N GLY A 17 4.19 -0.49 8.08
CA GLY A 17 3.24 -0.13 7.03
C GLY A 17 3.71 -0.64 5.67
N ILE A 18 4.01 0.28 4.76
CA ILE A 18 4.38 -0.07 3.39
C ILE A 18 5.91 -0.10 3.26
N TYR A 19 6.42 -1.20 2.74
CA TYR A 19 7.83 -1.40 2.45
C TYR A 19 8.08 -1.35 0.94
N ARG A 20 9.27 -0.89 0.56
CA ARG A 20 9.83 -1.06 -0.79
C ARG A 20 10.88 -2.15 -0.75
N PHE A 21 10.94 -2.98 -1.79
CA PHE A 21 12.00 -3.96 -1.96
C PHE A 21 12.66 -3.88 -3.33
N VAL A 22 13.88 -4.41 -3.42
CA VAL A 22 14.60 -4.65 -4.68
C VAL A 22 14.87 -6.14 -4.84
N LEU A 23 14.38 -6.73 -5.94
CA LEU A 23 14.67 -8.09 -6.36
C LEU A 23 15.79 -8.05 -7.40
N ASP A 24 16.89 -8.73 -7.10
CA ASP A 24 17.97 -9.03 -8.05
C ASP A 24 17.71 -10.42 -8.64
N GLU A 25 17.20 -10.47 -9.86
CA GLU A 25 16.83 -11.73 -10.54
C GLU A 25 18.05 -12.57 -10.91
N ASP A 26 19.23 -11.96 -11.08
CA ASP A 26 20.46 -12.70 -11.41
C ASP A 26 20.97 -13.46 -10.18
N LYS A 27 20.73 -12.91 -8.99
CA LYS A 27 21.05 -13.54 -7.70
C LYS A 27 19.90 -14.35 -7.11
N ALA A 28 18.72 -14.31 -7.73
CA ALA A 28 17.48 -14.87 -7.19
C ALA A 28 17.19 -14.44 -5.74
N ALA A 29 17.45 -13.16 -5.41
CA ALA A 29 17.40 -12.68 -4.02
C ALA A 29 16.81 -11.26 -3.91
N VAL A 30 16.11 -11.01 -2.81
CA VAL A 30 15.76 -9.65 -2.38
C VAL A 30 16.99 -9.04 -1.72
N THR A 31 17.54 -7.98 -2.31
CA THR A 31 18.81 -7.38 -1.89
C THR A 31 18.65 -6.13 -1.03
N GLU A 32 17.46 -5.52 -1.05
CA GLU A 32 17.15 -4.33 -0.27
C GLU A 32 15.69 -4.37 0.17
N VAL A 33 15.44 -3.98 1.43
CA VAL A 33 14.11 -3.72 1.96
C VAL A 33 14.19 -2.45 2.80
N ALA A 34 13.36 -1.48 2.48
CA ALA A 34 13.27 -0.22 3.20
C ALA A 34 11.81 0.12 3.49
N THR A 35 11.57 0.91 4.54
CA THR A 35 10.23 1.47 4.79
C THR A 35 9.96 2.55 3.75
N ALA A 36 8.91 2.37 2.94
CA ALA A 36 8.51 3.34 1.93
C ALA A 36 7.57 4.40 2.52
N TYR A 37 6.70 3.98 3.45
CA TYR A 37 5.83 4.87 4.22
C TYR A 37 5.33 4.19 5.50
N GLU A 38 5.31 4.92 6.61
CA GLU A 38 4.74 4.45 7.86
C GLU A 38 3.23 4.71 7.89
N ILE A 39 2.41 3.65 7.86
CA ILE A 39 0.95 3.74 7.87
C ILE A 39 0.31 2.49 8.44
N GLU A 40 -0.72 2.67 9.26
CA GLU A 40 -1.42 1.57 9.90
C GLU A 40 -2.24 0.74 8.92
N ALA A 41 -2.29 -0.57 9.17
CA ALA A 41 -3.21 -1.50 8.51
C ALA A 41 -3.12 -1.54 6.97
N SER A 42 -1.95 -1.29 6.39
CA SER A 42 -1.68 -1.47 4.95
C SER A 42 -1.63 -2.94 4.51
N THR A 43 -2.64 -3.71 4.88
CA THR A 43 -2.74 -5.16 4.68
C THR A 43 -2.98 -5.56 3.24
N PHE A 44 -3.47 -4.63 2.41
CA PHE A 44 -3.61 -4.81 0.97
C PHE A 44 -3.20 -3.53 0.26
N ILE A 45 -2.50 -3.67 -0.86
CA ILE A 45 -2.07 -2.56 -1.71
C ILE A 45 -2.41 -2.83 -3.17
N ALA A 46 -2.70 -1.77 -3.92
CA ALA A 46 -2.87 -1.81 -5.36
C ALA A 46 -2.07 -0.68 -5.99
N ARG A 47 -1.53 -0.89 -7.19
CA ARG A 47 -0.78 0.13 -7.92
C ARG A 47 -1.38 0.33 -9.30
N HIS A 48 -1.53 1.58 -9.70
CA HIS A 48 -1.90 1.97 -11.05
C HIS A 48 -1.00 3.13 -11.49
N ASN A 49 -0.12 2.89 -12.47
CA ASN A 49 0.90 3.85 -12.93
C ASN A 49 1.79 4.38 -11.78
N GLN A 50 1.87 5.70 -11.61
CA GLN A 50 2.60 6.34 -10.51
C GLN A 50 1.81 6.40 -9.18
N PHE A 51 0.61 5.86 -9.11
CA PHE A 51 -0.20 5.88 -7.90
C PHE A 51 -0.21 4.52 -7.20
N LEU A 52 -0.07 4.55 -5.88
CA LEU A 52 -0.20 3.39 -5.02
C LEU A 52 -1.31 3.66 -4.02
N TYR A 53 -2.16 2.67 -3.80
CA TYR A 53 -3.28 2.72 -2.88
C TYR A 53 -3.06 1.63 -1.84
N ALA A 54 -3.44 1.91 -0.60
CA ALA A 54 -3.34 0.97 0.50
C ALA A 54 -4.58 1.04 1.38
N ILE A 55 -5.03 -0.10 1.89
CA ILE A 55 -5.91 -0.10 3.06
C ILE A 55 -5.22 0.66 4.19
N THR A 56 -5.99 1.39 4.98
CA THR A 56 -5.49 2.10 6.15
C THR A 56 -6.56 2.21 7.22
N LYS A 57 -6.12 2.53 8.43
CA LYS A 57 -6.97 2.76 9.59
C LYS A 57 -6.50 3.99 10.36
N GLU A 58 -7.45 4.75 10.92
CA GLU A 58 -7.21 5.79 11.92
C GLU A 58 -8.28 5.70 13.01
N GLY A 59 -7.87 5.33 14.22
CA GLY A 59 -8.83 5.09 15.32
C GLY A 59 -9.76 3.93 14.97
N GLU A 60 -11.06 4.18 14.84
CA GLU A 60 -12.05 3.17 14.42
C GLU A 60 -12.32 3.21 12.91
N ARG A 61 -11.92 4.30 12.23
CA ARG A 61 -12.22 4.52 10.82
C ARG A 61 -11.25 3.75 9.93
N CYS A 62 -11.79 3.00 8.98
CA CYS A 62 -11.06 2.23 7.98
C CYS A 62 -11.38 2.75 6.57
N GLY A 63 -10.45 2.54 5.65
CA GLY A 63 -10.63 2.87 4.24
C GLY A 63 -9.30 2.84 3.50
N VAL A 64 -9.09 3.80 2.60
CA VAL A 64 -7.98 3.77 1.63
C VAL A 64 -7.14 5.04 1.66
N ALA A 65 -5.82 4.88 1.64
CA ALA A 65 -4.83 5.93 1.49
C ALA A 65 -4.29 5.90 0.06
N SER A 66 -4.15 7.07 -0.55
CA SER A 66 -3.57 7.22 -1.89
C SER A 66 -2.20 7.87 -1.80
N PHE A 67 -1.26 7.36 -2.57
CA PHE A 67 0.12 7.82 -2.61
C PHE A 67 0.57 8.07 -4.04
N ARG A 68 1.47 9.04 -4.22
CA ARG A 68 2.30 9.14 -5.42
C ARG A 68 3.63 8.45 -5.16
N VAL A 69 4.03 7.59 -6.10
CA VAL A 69 5.34 6.95 -6.13
C VAL A 69 6.34 7.94 -6.71
N GLU A 70 7.34 8.31 -5.92
CA GLU A 70 8.42 9.20 -6.36
C GLU A 70 9.49 8.44 -7.15
N ASN A 71 10.42 9.17 -7.78
CA ASN A 71 11.48 8.57 -8.61
C ASN A 71 12.42 7.64 -7.80
N ASP A 72 12.65 7.96 -6.53
CA ASP A 72 13.39 7.12 -5.58
C ASP A 72 12.52 6.02 -4.95
N GLY A 73 11.24 5.92 -5.36
CA GLY A 73 10.18 5.05 -4.87
C GLY A 73 9.89 5.14 -3.38
N THR A 74 10.19 6.29 -2.77
CA THR A 74 9.45 6.73 -1.60
C THR A 74 8.01 7.07 -2.00
N LEU A 75 7.13 7.17 -1.01
CA LEU A 75 5.72 7.45 -1.23
C LEU A 75 5.36 8.81 -0.63
N THR A 76 4.78 9.68 -1.46
CA THR A 76 4.15 10.91 -0.99
C THR A 76 2.66 10.65 -0.78
N LEU A 77 2.17 10.79 0.45
CA LEU A 77 0.74 10.70 0.74
C LEU A 77 -0.01 11.84 0.03
N LEU A 78 -1.06 11.50 -0.71
CA LEU A 78 -1.94 12.44 -1.40
C LEU A 78 -3.19 12.73 -0.58
N ASN A 79 -3.91 11.69 -0.18
CA ASN A 79 -5.12 11.79 0.64
C ASN A 79 -5.44 10.46 1.33
N LYS A 80 -6.44 10.50 2.21
CA LYS A 80 -7.07 9.34 2.84
C LYS A 80 -8.59 9.47 2.74
N CYS A 81 -9.26 8.39 2.38
CA CYS A 81 -10.72 8.26 2.34
C CYS A 81 -11.11 7.20 3.37
N LEU A 82 -11.64 7.61 4.52
CA LEU A 82 -11.81 6.78 5.71
C LEU A 82 -13.25 6.84 6.23
N ASP A 83 -14.23 6.33 5.50
CA ASP A 83 -15.64 6.51 5.89
C ASP A 83 -16.28 5.28 6.53
N SER A 84 -15.61 4.12 6.49
CA SER A 84 -16.12 2.94 7.18
C SER A 84 -15.75 2.95 8.67
N VAL A 85 -16.73 2.74 9.54
CA VAL A 85 -16.52 2.48 10.98
C VAL A 85 -16.90 1.04 11.36
N GLU A 86 -17.48 0.29 10.43
CA GLU A 86 -17.87 -1.11 10.61
C GLU A 86 -17.05 -1.99 9.65
N GLY A 87 -16.26 -2.90 10.22
CA GLY A 87 -15.38 -3.77 9.44
C GLY A 87 -14.05 -3.15 9.04
N THR A 88 -13.23 -3.91 8.32
CA THR A 88 -11.94 -3.43 7.79
C THR A 88 -11.79 -3.88 6.35
N GLY A 89 -11.32 -2.97 5.49
CA GLY A 89 -10.97 -3.28 4.11
C GLY A 89 -10.00 -4.46 4.04
N CYS A 90 -10.30 -5.40 3.15
CA CYS A 90 -9.53 -6.65 2.99
C CYS A 90 -8.93 -6.78 1.59
N TYR A 91 -9.41 -5.98 0.64
CA TYR A 91 -8.98 -5.99 -0.74
C TYR A 91 -9.29 -4.64 -1.40
N ILE A 92 -8.38 -4.20 -2.28
CA ILE A 92 -8.61 -3.05 -3.16
C ILE A 92 -8.18 -3.36 -4.59
N SER A 93 -8.87 -2.76 -5.54
CA SER A 93 -8.50 -2.79 -6.96
C SER A 93 -8.77 -1.45 -7.61
N VAL A 94 -8.05 -1.17 -8.69
CA VAL A 94 -8.23 0.04 -9.49
C VAL A 94 -8.77 -0.39 -10.84
N SER A 95 -9.79 0.31 -11.32
CA SER A 95 -10.29 0.19 -12.70
C SER A 95 -9.17 0.40 -13.73
N GLU A 96 -9.30 -0.22 -14.90
CA GLU A 96 -8.27 -0.17 -15.95
C GLU A 96 -8.00 1.26 -16.46
N ASP A 97 -9.02 2.11 -16.48
CA ASP A 97 -8.90 3.52 -16.86
C ASP A 97 -8.42 4.44 -15.72
N GLY A 98 -8.28 3.90 -14.50
CA GLY A 98 -7.82 4.63 -13.32
C GLY A 98 -8.85 5.57 -12.69
N ASN A 99 -10.10 5.59 -13.17
CA ASN A 99 -11.12 6.55 -12.70
C ASN A 99 -11.78 6.13 -11.38
N TYR A 100 -11.76 4.84 -11.07
CA TYR A 100 -12.40 4.25 -9.90
C TYR A 100 -11.46 3.33 -9.13
N LEU A 101 -11.59 3.37 -7.80
CA LEU A 101 -11.02 2.40 -6.88
C LEU A 101 -12.16 1.67 -6.16
N PHE A 102 -12.07 0.36 -6.11
CA PHE A 102 -13.03 -0.51 -5.42
C PHE A 102 -12.39 -1.06 -4.14
N GLU A 103 -13.12 -0.99 -3.04
CA GLU A 103 -12.75 -1.58 -1.75
C GLU A 103 -13.74 -2.70 -1.40
N ALA A 104 -13.22 -3.84 -0.96
CA ALA A 104 -14.03 -4.88 -0.31
C ALA A 104 -13.81 -4.82 1.20
N VAL A 105 -14.90 -4.76 1.96
CA VAL A 105 -14.90 -4.67 3.43
C VAL A 105 -15.53 -5.93 4.00
N TYR A 106 -14.83 -6.60 4.93
CA TYR A 106 -15.44 -7.65 5.76
C TYR A 106 -16.03 -7.01 7.02
N GLY A 107 -17.30 -7.30 7.29
CA GLY A 107 -18.01 -6.94 8.53
C GLY A 107 -18.02 -8.06 9.57
#